data_AF-A0A455SH76-F1
#
_entry.id   AF-A0A455SH76-F1
#
_cell.length_a   1.000
_cell.length_b   1.000
_cell.length_c   1.000
_cell.angle_alpha   90.00
_cell.angle_beta   90.00
_cell.angle_gamma   90.00
#
_symmetry.space_group_name_H-M   'P 1'
#
loop_
_entity.id
_entity.type
_entity.pdbx_description
1 polymer ?
#
loop_
_entity_poly.entity_id
_entity_poly.type
_entity_poly.pdbx_seq_one_letter_code
_entity_poly.pdbx_strand_id
1 'polypeptide(L)'
;MDKPMSTTNVMYDGDEIRQIQMLLVLLSHLPPDSMLREIFEHAMALPHDPWAARVTPVTDTSFYGLKTWLESLWARDGLSADEQRLVDWQRSGKNIEIAVRELKAIQQLTGFKFGIVALNPGQQSPMVSQ
;
A
#
# COMPACT_ATOMS: atom_id res chain seq x y z
N MET A 1 25.12 -7.45 40.55
CA MET A 1 25.87 -7.53 39.28
C MET A 1 24.80 -7.77 38.22
N ASP A 2 24.23 -6.68 37.71
CA ASP A 2 23.09 -6.75 36.80
C ASP A 2 23.58 -7.17 35.41
N LYS A 3 22.96 -8.22 34.90
CA LYS A 3 23.18 -8.75 33.56
C LYS A 3 22.61 -7.73 32.57
N PRO A 4 23.35 -7.23 31.57
CA PRO A 4 22.75 -6.38 30.56
C PRO A 4 21.69 -7.20 29.81
N MET A 5 20.46 -6.70 29.84
CA MET A 5 19.36 -7.17 29.04
C MET A 5 19.82 -7.12 27.59
N SER A 6 19.96 -8.29 26.97
CA SER A 6 20.29 -8.37 25.55
C SER A 6 19.09 -7.82 24.80
N THR A 7 19.16 -6.53 24.45
CA THR A 7 18.25 -5.94 23.48
C THR A 7 18.51 -6.69 22.19
N THR A 8 17.61 -7.62 21.86
CA THR A 8 17.48 -8.14 20.51
C THR A 8 17.41 -6.93 19.60
N ASN A 9 18.52 -6.62 18.93
CA ASN A 9 18.59 -5.59 17.93
C ASN A 9 17.81 -6.13 16.75
N VAL A 10 16.49 -5.98 16.79
CA VAL A 10 15.63 -6.26 15.65
C VAL A 10 16.14 -5.35 14.57
N MET A 11 16.92 -5.90 13.62
CA MET A 11 17.30 -5.21 12.40
C MET A 11 16.00 -4.92 11.65
N TYR A 12 15.37 -3.80 11.97
CA TYR A 12 14.41 -3.20 11.06
C TYR A 12 15.25 -2.68 9.90
N ASP A 13 15.07 -3.25 8.71
CA ASP A 13 15.63 -2.68 7.49
C ASP A 13 15.20 -1.20 7.44
N GLY A 14 16.19 -0.31 7.30
CA GLY A 14 15.97 1.13 7.45
C GLY A 14 14.98 1.70 6.43
N ASP A 15 14.80 1.00 5.33
CA ASP A 15 13.93 1.39 4.21
C ASP A 15 12.44 1.23 4.57
N GLU A 16 12.04 0.17 5.25
CA GLU A 16 10.66 -0.11 5.67
C GLU A 16 10.20 0.90 6.71
N ILE A 17 11.06 1.27 7.67
CA ILE A 17 10.75 2.33 8.63
C ILE A 17 10.45 3.63 7.89
N ARG A 18 11.26 3.98 6.88
CA ARG A 18 11.03 5.18 6.08
C ARG A 18 9.76 5.07 5.28
N GLN A 19 9.47 3.93 4.65
CA GLN A 19 8.20 3.71 3.92
C GLN A 19 6.98 3.94 4.81
N ILE A 20 6.99 3.41 6.04
CA ILE A 20 5.93 3.64 7.03
C ILE A 20 5.79 5.13 7.35
N GLN A 21 6.90 5.81 7.66
CA GLN A 21 6.89 7.25 7.98
C GLN A 21 6.35 8.08 6.81
N MET A 22 6.69 7.73 5.57
CA MET A 22 6.19 8.39 4.37
C MET A 22 4.69 8.17 4.15
N LEU A 23 4.17 6.98 4.49
CA LEU A 23 2.73 6.71 4.47
C LEU A 23 2.00 7.58 5.49
N LEU A 24 2.54 7.70 6.71
CA LEU A 24 1.99 8.58 7.75
C LEU A 24 1.94 10.04 7.29
N VAL A 25 3.01 10.53 6.65
CA VAL A 25 3.05 11.88 6.08
C VAL A 25 1.98 12.03 5.01
N LEU A 26 1.85 11.09 4.07
CA LEU A 26 0.84 11.15 3.02
C LEU A 26 -0.58 11.21 3.60
N LEU A 27 -0.92 10.29 4.50
CA LEU A 27 -2.25 10.19 5.09
C LEU A 27 -2.59 11.43 5.95
N SER A 28 -1.60 12.03 6.61
CA SER A 28 -1.81 13.24 7.44
C SER A 28 -2.10 14.50 6.62
N HIS A 29 -1.79 14.51 5.31
CA HIS A 29 -2.05 15.65 4.42
C HIS A 29 -3.40 15.56 3.70
N LEU A 30 -4.15 14.47 3.89
CA LEU A 30 -5.46 14.32 3.25
C LEU A 30 -6.52 15.16 3.99
N PRO A 31 -7.21 16.10 3.30
CA PRO A 31 -8.33 16.82 3.88
C PRO A 31 -9.42 15.87 4.39
N PRO A 32 -10.14 16.23 5.48
CA PRO A 32 -11.18 15.38 6.07
C PRO A 32 -12.34 15.07 5.10
N ASP A 33 -12.56 15.92 4.11
CA ASP A 33 -13.59 15.82 3.08
C ASP A 33 -13.06 15.34 1.72
N SER A 34 -11.79 14.93 1.65
CA SER A 34 -11.18 14.46 0.40
C SER A 34 -11.67 13.08 -0.01
N MET A 35 -11.82 12.87 -1.33
CA MET A 35 -12.25 11.59 -1.88
C MET A 35 -11.21 10.49 -1.64
N LEU A 36 -9.92 10.85 -1.69
CA LEU A 36 -8.83 9.92 -1.45
C LEU A 36 -8.78 9.47 0.02
N ARG A 37 -9.16 10.32 0.98
CA ARG A 37 -9.31 9.91 2.38
C ARG A 37 -10.47 8.94 2.57
N GLU A 38 -11.64 9.28 2.03
CA GLU A 38 -12.84 8.43 2.13
C GLU A 38 -12.55 7.00 1.67
N ILE A 39 -11.87 6.85 0.53
CA ILE A 39 -11.60 5.52 -0.01
C ILE A 39 -10.53 4.76 0.78
N PHE A 40 -9.51 5.44 1.31
CA PHE A 40 -8.54 4.80 2.19
C PHE A 40 -9.16 4.34 3.50
N GLU A 41 -10.02 5.15 4.12
CA GLU A 41 -10.75 4.78 5.32
C GLU A 41 -11.64 3.55 5.07
N HIS A 42 -12.36 3.51 3.94
CA HIS A 42 -13.16 2.35 3.56
C HIS A 42 -12.30 1.11 3.31
N ALA A 43 -11.16 1.25 2.62
CA ALA A 43 -10.24 0.13 2.39
C ALA A 43 -9.63 -0.42 3.69
N MET A 44 -9.28 0.44 4.64
CA MET A 44 -8.76 0.04 5.96
C MET A 44 -9.82 -0.63 6.84
N ALA A 45 -11.11 -0.38 6.59
CA ALA A 45 -12.21 -0.99 7.33
C ALA A 45 -12.58 -2.40 6.85
N LEU A 46 -12.03 -2.87 5.72
CA LEU A 46 -12.32 -4.20 5.19
C LEU A 46 -11.77 -5.32 6.10
N PRO A 47 -12.46 -6.48 6.19
CA PRO A 47 -11.95 -7.65 6.90
C PRO A 47 -10.61 -8.12 6.32
N HIS A 48 -9.60 -8.27 7.18
CA HIS A 48 -8.25 -8.65 6.79
C HIS A 48 -8.17 -10.03 6.14
N ASP A 49 -8.72 -11.06 6.79
CA ASP A 49 -8.46 -12.46 6.41
C ASP A 49 -9.01 -12.85 5.02
N PRO A 50 -10.24 -12.46 4.63
CA PRO A 50 -10.73 -12.71 3.27
C PRO A 50 -9.88 -12.03 2.20
N TRP A 51 -9.39 -10.82 2.48
CA TRP A 51 -8.52 -10.08 1.57
C TRP A 51 -7.16 -10.76 1.44
N ALA A 52 -6.51 -11.06 2.56
CA ALA A 52 -5.19 -11.69 2.61
C ALA A 52 -5.17 -13.06 1.91
N ALA A 53 -6.25 -13.85 2.04
CA ALA A 53 -6.38 -15.15 1.38
C ALA A 53 -6.42 -15.09 -0.17
N ARG A 54 -6.75 -13.91 -0.74
CA ARG A 54 -6.88 -13.72 -2.20
C ARG A 54 -5.62 -13.14 -2.84
N VAL A 55 -4.81 -12.42 -2.07
CA VAL A 55 -3.64 -11.72 -2.59
C VAL A 55 -2.56 -12.70 -3.03
N THR A 56 -2.10 -12.56 -4.27
CA THR A 56 -0.88 -13.21 -4.76
C THR A 56 0.24 -12.19 -4.91
N PRO A 57 1.51 -12.56 -4.80
CA PRO A 57 2.62 -11.65 -5.10
C PRO A 57 2.51 -11.10 -6.53
N VAL A 58 2.87 -9.82 -6.71
CA VAL A 58 2.98 -9.19 -8.03
C VAL A 58 4.24 -9.71 -8.72
N THR A 59 4.10 -10.24 -9.94
CA THR A 59 5.23 -10.77 -10.73
C THR A 59 5.58 -9.92 -11.95
N ASP A 60 4.68 -9.05 -12.39
CA ASP A 60 4.88 -8.11 -13.49
C ASP A 60 4.43 -6.70 -13.07
N THR A 61 5.39 -5.79 -12.96
CA THR A 61 5.16 -4.38 -12.58
C THR A 61 4.92 -3.46 -13.78
N SER A 62 4.81 -4.01 -15.00
CA SER A 62 4.37 -3.27 -16.17
C SER A 62 2.93 -2.77 -15.99
N PHE A 63 2.53 -1.76 -16.77
CA PHE A 63 1.16 -1.22 -16.72
C PHE A 63 0.10 -2.31 -16.92
N TYR A 64 0.28 -3.17 -17.93
CA TYR A 64 -0.66 -4.24 -18.23
C TYR A 64 -0.61 -5.37 -17.20
N GLY A 65 0.58 -5.70 -16.67
CA GLY A 65 0.77 -6.67 -15.61
C GLY A 65 0.04 -6.28 -14.33
N LEU A 66 0.23 -5.05 -13.88
CA LEU A 66 -0.44 -4.50 -12.70
C LEU A 66 -1.95 -4.43 -12.87
N LYS A 67 -2.43 -3.99 -14.05
CA LYS A 67 -3.86 -3.98 -14.36
C LYS A 67 -4.44 -5.39 -14.23
N THR A 68 -3.81 -6.38 -14.84
CA THR A 68 -4.26 -7.78 -14.81
C THR A 68 -4.25 -8.34 -13.38
N TRP A 69 -3.20 -8.04 -12.61
CA TRP A 69 -3.10 -8.46 -11.21
C TRP A 69 -4.20 -7.84 -10.35
N LEU A 70 -4.43 -6.53 -10.46
CA LEU A 70 -5.52 -5.83 -9.75
C LEU A 70 -6.88 -6.42 -10.13
N GLU A 71 -7.14 -6.62 -11.44
CA GLU A 71 -8.38 -7.25 -11.91
C GLU A 71 -8.57 -8.65 -11.30
N SER A 72 -7.51 -9.44 -11.14
CA SER A 72 -7.59 -10.77 -10.53
C SER A 72 -8.01 -10.78 -9.06
N LEU A 73 -7.81 -9.67 -8.34
CA LEU A 73 -8.24 -9.48 -6.95
C LEU A 73 -9.71 -9.03 -6.88
N TRP A 74 -10.11 -8.15 -7.80
CA TRP A 74 -11.41 -7.45 -7.77
C TRP A 74 -12.49 -8.06 -8.67
N ALA A 75 -12.15 -8.96 -9.60
CA ALA A 75 -13.09 -9.54 -10.56
C ALA A 75 -13.62 -10.93 -10.16
N ARG A 76 -13.42 -11.37 -8.91
CA ARG A 76 -13.86 -12.69 -8.43
C ARG A 76 -15.28 -12.66 -7.91
N ASP A 77 -16.01 -13.75 -8.16
CA ASP A 77 -17.28 -14.02 -7.49
C ASP A 77 -17.07 -14.07 -5.97
N GLY A 78 -18.04 -13.55 -5.20
CA GLY A 78 -18.02 -13.59 -3.73
C GLY A 78 -17.36 -12.39 -3.04
N LEU A 79 -17.28 -11.23 -3.69
CA LEU A 79 -17.00 -9.97 -3.00
C LEU A 79 -18.13 -9.68 -1.99
N SER A 80 -17.76 -9.21 -0.81
CA SER A 80 -18.73 -8.63 0.12
C SER A 80 -19.28 -7.31 -0.43
N ALA A 81 -20.38 -6.81 0.14
CA ALA A 81 -20.93 -5.51 -0.24
C ALA A 81 -19.91 -4.37 -0.05
N ASP A 82 -19.10 -4.43 1.01
CA ASP A 82 -18.08 -3.42 1.27
C ASP A 82 -16.91 -3.52 0.28
N GLU A 83 -16.51 -4.73 -0.11
CA GLU A 83 -15.48 -4.91 -1.14
C GLU A 83 -15.98 -4.44 -2.51
N GLN A 84 -17.23 -4.75 -2.86
CA GLN A 84 -17.84 -4.29 -4.10
C GLN A 84 -17.90 -2.76 -4.17
N ARG A 85 -18.13 -2.10 -3.03
CA ARG A 85 -18.14 -0.63 -2.94
C ARG A 85 -16.80 -0.01 -3.34
N LEU A 86 -15.67 -0.64 -2.99
CA LEU A 86 -14.34 -0.19 -3.46
C LEU A 86 -14.22 -0.32 -4.98
N VAL A 87 -14.66 -1.45 -5.53
CA VAL A 87 -14.63 -1.72 -6.97
C VAL A 87 -15.46 -0.69 -7.74
N ASP A 88 -16.66 -0.39 -7.26
CA ASP A 88 -17.55 0.57 -7.89
C ASP A 88 -17.00 2.00 -7.78
N TRP A 89 -16.40 2.34 -6.63
CA TRP A 89 -15.75 3.64 -6.44
C TRP A 89 -14.61 3.86 -7.43
N GLN A 90 -13.73 2.87 -7.63
CA GLN A 90 -12.59 3.02 -8.56
C GLN A 90 -12.99 2.94 -10.03
N ARG A 91 -14.19 2.41 -10.34
CA ARG A 91 -14.77 2.43 -11.70
C ARG A 91 -15.36 3.79 -12.06
N SER A 92 -15.69 4.62 -11.07
CA SER A 92 -16.13 6.00 -11.31
C SER A 92 -14.96 6.85 -11.80
N GLY A 93 -14.97 7.20 -13.10
CA GLY A 93 -13.95 8.08 -13.69
C GLY A 93 -13.84 9.43 -12.96
N LYS A 94 -14.95 9.98 -12.47
CA LYS A 94 -14.98 11.21 -11.67
C LYS A 94 -14.23 11.04 -10.34
N ASN A 95 -14.48 9.93 -9.62
CA ASN A 95 -13.83 9.69 -8.32
C ASN A 95 -12.32 9.54 -8.50
N ILE A 96 -11.90 8.74 -9.48
CA ILE A 96 -10.48 8.55 -9.81
C ILE A 96 -9.83 9.88 -10.22
N GLU A 97 -10.48 10.69 -11.06
CA GLU A 97 -9.91 11.98 -11.48
C GLU A 97 -9.70 12.94 -10.30
N ILE A 98 -10.64 13.00 -9.34
CA ILE A 98 -10.51 13.82 -8.13
C ILE A 98 -9.38 13.26 -7.24
N ALA A 99 -9.40 11.96 -6.94
CA ALA A 99 -8.41 11.33 -6.08
C ALA A 99 -6.97 11.40 -6.66
N VAL A 100 -6.82 11.28 -7.98
CA VAL A 100 -5.52 11.46 -8.65
C VAL A 100 -5.02 12.91 -8.53
N ARG A 101 -5.90 13.91 -8.60
CA ARG A 101 -5.52 15.32 -8.38
C ARG A 101 -5.07 15.56 -6.94
N GLU A 102 -5.82 15.05 -5.98
CA GLU A 102 -5.47 15.12 -4.54
C GLU A 102 -4.10 14.47 -4.27
N LEU A 103 -3.89 13.26 -4.77
CA LEU A 103 -2.61 12.55 -4.64
C LEU A 103 -1.46 13.35 -5.27
N LYS A 104 -1.65 13.90 -6.48
CA LYS A 104 -0.64 14.73 -7.14
C LYS A 104 -0.32 16.00 -6.37
N ALA A 105 -1.31 16.66 -5.77
CA ALA A 105 -1.09 17.85 -4.96
C ALA A 105 -0.20 17.55 -3.74
N ILE A 106 -0.44 16.43 -3.07
CA ILE A 106 0.41 15.98 -1.94
C ILE A 106 1.83 15.67 -2.44
N GLN A 107 1.97 14.94 -3.56
CA GLN A 107 3.28 14.63 -4.14
C GLN A 107 4.08 15.90 -4.50
N GLN A 108 3.40 16.93 -5.00
CA GLN A 108 4.03 18.23 -5.28
C GLN A 108 4.44 18.96 -4.00
N LEU A 109 3.60 18.92 -2.96
CA LEU A 109 3.89 19.55 -1.68
C LEU A 109 5.09 18.91 -0.96
N THR A 110 5.16 17.58 -0.97
CA THR A 110 6.13 16.81 -0.19
C THR A 110 7.41 16.48 -0.96
N GLY A 111 7.39 16.63 -2.29
CA GLY A 111 8.53 16.32 -3.15
C GLY A 111 8.82 14.82 -3.30
N PHE A 112 7.89 13.94 -2.92
CA PHE A 112 8.06 12.49 -3.08
C PHE A 112 6.86 11.84 -3.78
N LYS A 113 7.11 10.67 -4.37
CA LYS A 113 6.08 9.81 -4.97
C LYS A 113 6.38 8.36 -4.61
N PHE A 114 5.35 7.64 -4.15
CA PHE A 114 5.43 6.18 -4.05
C PHE A 114 5.47 5.56 -5.45
N GLY A 115 6.47 4.71 -5.68
CA GLY A 115 6.62 3.93 -6.90
C GLY A 115 6.33 2.45 -6.62
N ILE A 116 5.94 1.73 -7.68
CA ILE A 116 5.82 0.27 -7.62
C ILE A 116 7.15 -0.31 -8.10
N VAL A 117 7.79 -1.08 -7.23
CA VAL A 117 9.08 -1.73 -7.51
C VAL A 117 8.90 -3.23 -7.25
N ALA A 118 9.38 -4.07 -8.17
CA ALA A 118 9.36 -5.51 -7.96
C ALA A 118 10.32 -5.87 -6.83
N LEU A 119 9.88 -6.72 -5.90
CA LEU A 119 10.76 -7.29 -4.90
C LEU A 119 11.63 -8.34 -5.59
N ASN A 120 12.91 -8.04 -5.81
CA ASN A 120 13.84 -9.02 -6.37
C ASN A 120 14.16 -10.07 -5.29
N PRO A 121 13.95 -11.38 -5.54
CA PRO A 121 14.27 -12.43 -4.57
C PRO A 121 15.77 -12.55 -4.24
N GLY A 122 16.64 -11.80 -4.93
CA GLY A 122 18.09 -11.77 -4.71
C GLY A 122 18.61 -10.62 -3.84
N GLN A 123 17.76 -9.71 -3.35
CA GLN A 123 18.14 -8.74 -2.33
C GLN A 123 17.75 -9.25 -0.95
N GLN A 124 18.30 -10.40 -0.56
CA GLN A 124 18.48 -10.69 0.86
C GLN A 124 19.71 -9.90 1.31
N SER A 125 19.58 -9.14 2.39
CA SER A 125 20.69 -8.41 3.03
C SER A 125 21.93 -9.31 3.10
N PRO A 126 23.13 -8.79 2.79
CA PRO A 126 24.33 -9.63 2.71
C PRO A 126 24.53 -10.38 4.02
N MET A 127 24.49 -11.72 3.95
CA MET A 127 24.98 -12.57 5.03
C MET A 127 26.46 -12.30 5.20
N VAL A 128 26.83 -11.48 6.19
CA VAL A 128 28.23 -11.30 6.56
C VAL A 128 28.69 -12.58 7.24
N SER A 129 29.62 -13.28 6.57
CA SER A 129 30.38 -14.38 7.17
C SER A 129 31.29 -13.83 8.26
N GLN A 130 31.44 -14.64 9.30
CA GLN A 130 32.05 -14.39 10.61
C GLN A 130 33.40 -13.65 10.59
#